data_AF-A0A7S1YV96-F1
#
_entry.id   AF-A0A7S1YV96-F1
#
_cell.length_a   1.000
_cell.length_b   1.000
_cell.length_c   1.000
_cell.angle_alpha   90.00
_cell.angle_beta   90.00
_cell.angle_gamma   90.00
#
_symmetry.space_group_name_H-M   'P 1'
#
loop_
_entity.id
_entity.type
_entity.pdbx_description
1 polymer ?
#
loop_
_entity_poly.entity_id
_entity_poly.type
_entity_poly.pdbx_seq_one_letter_code
_entity_poly.pdbx_strand_id
1 'polypeptide(L)'
;SIAAFLFVVGGQYAEPGTPGTKLRKVGGPGLAQMDMPESGPSFGADSLVIPLSGSGDNRVARSKLGSYYERFEDGTNSLFGKGNAQVRLKELRVYHGVYEEGEYVPFTDAEPFALY
;
A
#
# COMPACT_ATOMS: atom_id res chain seq x y z
N SER A 1 -6.83 10.91 6.65
CA SER A 1 -6.60 10.41 5.27
C SER A 1 -5.13 10.08 5.25
N ILE A 2 -4.65 9.16 4.46
CA ILE A 2 -3.20 9.06 4.25
C ILE A 2 -3.07 9.22 2.74
N ALA A 3 -2.10 9.99 2.24
CA ALA A 3 -1.75 9.81 0.84
C ALA A 3 -0.94 8.53 0.75
N ALA A 4 -1.58 7.44 0.32
CA ALA A 4 -0.87 6.20 0.06
C ALA A 4 -0.76 6.00 -1.44
N PHE A 5 0.46 5.69 -1.84
CA PHE A 5 0.80 5.23 -3.17
C PHE A 5 1.43 3.86 -2.99
N LEU A 6 1.18 2.97 -3.96
CA LEU A 6 1.86 1.69 -4.00
C LEU A 6 3.06 1.83 -4.94
N PHE A 7 4.23 1.39 -4.49
CA PHE A 7 5.42 1.29 -5.31
C PHE A 7 5.86 -0.16 -5.40
N VAL A 8 6.14 -0.64 -6.61
CA VAL A 8 6.83 -1.91 -6.82
C VAL A 8 8.28 -1.62 -7.19
N VAL A 9 9.18 -2.11 -6.35
CA VAL A 9 10.63 -1.96 -6.53
C VAL A 9 11.23 -3.29 -7.00
N GLY A 10 12.11 -3.21 -8.00
CA GLY A 10 12.71 -4.37 -8.65
C GLY A 10 11.72 -5.29 -9.39
N GLY A 11 12.22 -6.42 -9.85
CA GLY A 11 11.44 -7.42 -10.59
C GLY A 11 11.04 -6.94 -12.00
N GLN A 12 10.02 -7.59 -12.58
CA GLN A 12 9.61 -7.34 -13.97
C GLN A 12 8.93 -5.98 -14.19
N TYR A 13 8.51 -5.31 -13.13
CA TYR A 13 7.76 -4.05 -13.22
C TYR A 13 8.59 -2.83 -12.84
N ALA A 14 9.87 -2.97 -12.51
CA ALA A 14 10.73 -1.83 -12.22
C ALA A 14 12.03 -1.98 -13.01
N GLU A 15 12.36 -0.96 -13.81
CA GLU A 15 13.62 -0.94 -14.53
C GLU A 15 14.81 -0.82 -13.56
N PRO A 16 15.93 -1.50 -13.83
CA PRO A 16 17.14 -1.37 -13.03
C PRO A 16 17.57 0.10 -12.89
N GLY A 17 17.83 0.54 -11.65
CA GLY A 17 18.25 1.91 -11.36
C GLY A 17 17.11 2.94 -11.24
N THR A 18 15.84 2.53 -11.41
CA THR A 18 14.69 3.40 -11.15
C THR A 18 14.22 3.32 -9.69
N PRO A 19 13.54 4.36 -9.15
CA PRO A 19 12.94 4.32 -7.82
C PRO A 19 11.84 3.26 -7.64
N GLY A 20 11.41 2.61 -8.73
CA GLY A 20 10.28 1.67 -8.77
C GLY A 20 9.09 2.21 -9.58
N THR A 21 8.13 1.33 -9.84
CA THR A 21 6.89 1.68 -10.53
C THR A 21 5.83 2.11 -9.54
N LYS A 22 5.37 3.36 -9.69
CA LYS A 22 4.30 3.96 -8.90
C LYS A 22 2.94 3.56 -9.48
N LEU A 23 2.09 2.98 -8.65
CA LEU A 23 0.66 2.79 -8.96
C LEU A 23 -0.13 3.87 -8.20
N ARG A 24 -0.79 4.76 -8.97
CA ARG A 24 -1.57 5.84 -8.38
C ARG A 24 -2.87 5.29 -7.82
N LYS A 25 -3.40 6.00 -6.82
CA LYS A 25 -4.76 5.80 -6.35
C LYS A 25 -5.74 6.33 -7.43
N VAL A 26 -6.66 5.48 -7.88
CA VAL A 26 -7.65 5.81 -8.93
C VAL A 26 -9.10 5.57 -8.49
N GLY A 27 -9.31 4.88 -7.38
CA GLY A 27 -10.64 4.66 -6.82
C GLY A 27 -11.13 5.81 -5.93
N GLY A 28 -12.42 5.76 -5.59
CA GLY A 28 -13.08 6.74 -4.73
C GLY A 28 -12.42 6.89 -3.35
N PRO A 29 -12.76 7.96 -2.62
CA PRO A 29 -12.14 8.28 -1.33
C PRO A 29 -12.40 7.24 -0.24
N GLY A 30 -13.54 6.53 -0.29
CA GLY A 30 -13.89 5.50 0.69
C GLY A 30 -13.15 4.19 0.44
N LEU A 31 -12.54 3.62 1.47
CA LEU A 31 -11.97 2.25 1.51
C LEU A 31 -10.70 1.98 0.71
N ALA A 32 -10.03 2.99 0.15
CA ALA A 32 -8.70 2.80 -0.45
C ALA A 32 -7.60 2.54 0.61
N GLN A 33 -7.90 2.84 1.88
CA GLN A 33 -7.06 2.66 3.05
C GLN A 33 -7.95 2.40 4.27
N MET A 34 -7.55 1.48 5.12
CA MET A 34 -8.21 1.22 6.40
C MET A 34 -7.12 0.90 7.41
N ASP A 35 -7.09 1.59 8.54
CA ASP A 35 -6.22 1.27 9.67
C ASP A 35 -7.09 0.79 10.82
N MET A 36 -7.00 -0.50 11.11
CA MET A 36 -7.84 -1.17 12.11
C MET A 36 -6.95 -1.70 13.24
N PRO A 37 -7.22 -1.37 14.51
CA PRO A 37 -6.43 -1.86 15.64
C PRO A 37 -6.25 -3.38 15.67
N GLU A 38 -7.23 -4.14 15.17
CA GLU A 38 -7.27 -5.59 15.26
C GLU A 38 -6.49 -6.31 14.15
N SER A 39 -6.28 -5.66 13.00
CA SER A 39 -5.68 -6.28 11.80
C SER A 39 -4.52 -5.49 11.18
N GLY A 40 -4.33 -4.24 11.60
CA GLY A 40 -3.34 -3.30 11.11
C GLY A 40 -3.78 -2.52 9.85
N PRO A 41 -2.86 -1.76 9.25
CA PRO A 41 -3.13 -0.99 8.06
C PRO A 41 -3.33 -1.89 6.83
N SER A 42 -4.34 -1.57 6.04
CA SER A 42 -4.59 -2.14 4.72
C SER A 42 -4.71 -1.02 3.70
N PHE A 43 -4.12 -1.22 2.53
CA PHE A 43 -4.15 -0.24 1.45
C PHE A 43 -5.33 -0.53 0.54
N GLY A 44 -6.53 -0.64 1.12
CA GLY A 44 -7.78 -0.99 0.46
C GLY A 44 -8.05 -2.49 0.47
N ALA A 45 -9.31 -2.85 0.72
CA ALA A 45 -9.70 -4.21 1.11
C ALA A 45 -9.20 -5.32 0.16
N ASP A 46 -9.08 -5.00 -1.14
CA ASP A 46 -8.60 -5.92 -2.18
C ASP A 46 -7.21 -5.58 -2.73
N SER A 47 -6.61 -4.48 -2.30
CA SER A 47 -5.49 -3.87 -3.02
C SER A 47 -4.14 -4.35 -2.52
N LEU A 48 -3.81 -4.14 -1.24
CA LEU A 48 -2.71 -4.80 -0.55
C LEU A 48 -3.09 -5.03 0.92
N VAL A 49 -3.07 -6.30 1.32
CA VAL A 49 -3.37 -6.74 2.69
C VAL A 49 -2.19 -7.54 3.22
N ILE A 50 -1.62 -7.06 4.32
CA ILE A 50 -0.56 -7.74 5.07
C ILE A 50 -1.08 -7.97 6.48
N PRO A 51 -1.55 -9.18 6.82
CA PRO A 51 -2.12 -9.46 8.13
C PRO A 51 -1.02 -9.41 9.20
N LEU A 52 -1.06 -8.42 10.09
CA LEU A 52 -0.12 -8.30 11.20
C LEU A 52 -0.57 -9.10 12.44
N SER A 53 -1.88 -9.32 12.56
CA SER A 53 -2.53 -10.03 13.68
C SER A 53 -3.81 -10.74 13.22
N GLY A 54 -4.29 -11.70 14.01
CA GLY A 54 -5.58 -12.38 13.81
C GLY A 54 -5.50 -13.86 13.41
N SER A 55 -6.64 -14.41 12.97
CA SER A 55 -6.83 -15.82 12.62
C SER A 55 -6.46 -16.08 11.15
N GLY A 56 -5.16 -16.25 10.87
CA GLY A 56 -4.65 -16.56 9.53
C GLY A 56 -3.15 -16.83 9.52
N ASP A 57 -2.58 -17.14 8.35
CA ASP A 57 -1.11 -17.15 8.19
C ASP A 57 -0.61 -15.70 8.02
N ASN A 58 -0.05 -15.15 9.11
CA ASN A 58 0.50 -13.79 9.18
C ASN A 58 1.72 -13.57 8.26
N ARG A 59 2.19 -14.62 7.58
CA ARG A 59 3.25 -14.52 6.56
C ARG A 59 2.70 -14.45 5.13
N VAL A 60 1.39 -14.48 4.93
CA VAL A 60 0.79 -14.45 3.58
C VAL A 60 0.20 -13.07 3.30
N ALA A 61 0.84 -12.34 2.38
CA ALA A 61 0.30 -11.08 1.85
C ALA A 61 -0.63 -11.36 0.67
N ARG A 62 -1.64 -10.50 0.49
CA ARG A 62 -2.63 -10.60 -0.59
C ARG A 62 -2.74 -9.29 -1.37
N SER A 63 -2.90 -9.38 -2.67
CA SER A 63 -3.05 -8.24 -3.57
C SER A 63 -3.93 -8.60 -4.76
N LYS A 64 -4.91 -7.74 -5.05
CA LYS A 64 -5.70 -7.73 -6.28
C LYS A 64 -5.81 -6.33 -6.90
N LEU A 65 -5.09 -5.32 -6.38
CA LEU A 65 -5.09 -3.87 -6.73
C LEU A 65 -6.48 -3.18 -6.75
N GLY A 66 -7.56 -3.96 -6.83
CA GLY A 66 -8.95 -3.55 -6.75
C GLY A 66 -9.35 -2.53 -7.80
N SER A 67 -10.34 -1.73 -7.42
CA SER A 67 -10.73 -0.48 -8.08
C SER A 67 -10.00 0.74 -7.51
N TYR A 68 -9.11 0.54 -6.52
CA TYR A 68 -8.52 1.62 -5.74
C TYR A 68 -7.17 2.09 -6.26
N TYR A 69 -6.40 1.22 -6.91
CA TYR A 69 -5.09 1.55 -7.47
C TYR A 69 -4.99 1.18 -8.95
N GLU A 70 -4.12 1.87 -9.68
CA GLU A 70 -3.80 1.58 -11.08
C GLU A 70 -3.37 0.12 -11.26
N ARG A 71 -3.71 -0.44 -12.41
CA ARG A 71 -3.13 -1.70 -12.88
C ARG A 71 -1.82 -1.41 -13.61
N PHE A 72 -0.97 -2.41 -13.74
CA PHE A 72 0.18 -2.33 -14.63
C PHE A 72 -0.27 -2.18 -16.09
N GLU A 73 0.62 -1.66 -16.94
CA GLU A 73 0.35 -1.45 -18.37
C GLU A 73 -0.05 -2.73 -19.11
N ASP A 74 0.46 -3.88 -18.65
CA ASP A 74 0.12 -5.21 -19.18
C ASP A 74 -1.24 -5.76 -18.68
N GLY A 75 -1.99 -4.95 -17.94
CA GLY A 75 -3.28 -5.30 -17.33
C GLY A 75 -3.16 -6.11 -16.04
N THR A 76 -1.95 -6.39 -15.54
CA THR A 76 -1.77 -7.12 -14.28
C THR A 76 -2.41 -6.36 -13.13
N ASN A 77 -3.19 -7.09 -12.33
CA ASN A 77 -3.95 -6.59 -11.20
C ASN A 77 -3.38 -7.06 -9.85
N SER A 78 -2.09 -7.37 -9.76
CA SER A 78 -1.46 -7.76 -8.50
C SER A 78 -0.04 -7.26 -8.40
N LEU A 79 0.34 -6.74 -7.23
CA LEU A 79 1.72 -6.38 -6.89
C LEU A 79 2.68 -7.57 -6.94
N PHE A 80 2.15 -8.80 -6.89
CA PHE A 80 2.96 -10.02 -6.90
C PHE A 80 3.13 -10.63 -8.30
N GLY A 81 2.71 -9.89 -9.33
CA GLY A 81 2.77 -10.32 -10.72
C GLY A 81 1.59 -11.14 -11.19
N LYS A 82 1.59 -11.39 -12.50
CA LYS A 82 0.48 -12.02 -13.23
C LYS A 82 0.13 -13.40 -12.64
N GLY A 83 -1.15 -13.57 -12.30
CA GLY A 83 -1.69 -14.83 -11.76
C GLY A 83 -1.46 -15.03 -10.25
N ASN A 84 -0.71 -14.17 -9.57
CA ASN A 84 -0.41 -14.31 -8.15
C ASN A 84 -1.24 -13.35 -7.31
N ALA A 85 -2.32 -13.84 -6.67
CA ALA A 85 -3.11 -13.02 -5.74
C ALA A 85 -2.55 -13.02 -4.30
N GLN A 86 -1.62 -13.94 -4.01
CA GLN A 86 -1.04 -14.13 -2.68
C GLN A 86 0.40 -14.60 -2.76
N VAL A 87 1.23 -14.15 -1.82
CA VAL A 87 2.62 -14.60 -1.68
C VAL A 87 2.98 -14.78 -0.22
N ARG A 88 3.98 -15.64 0.03
CA ARG A 88 4.60 -15.74 1.34
C ARG A 88 5.70 -14.68 1.46
N LEU A 89 5.56 -13.80 2.45
CA LEU A 89 6.54 -12.78 2.78
C LEU A 89 7.81 -13.43 3.31
N LYS A 90 8.96 -12.97 2.82
CA LYS A 90 10.27 -13.24 3.43
C LYS A 90 10.55 -12.26 4.56
N GLU A 91 10.16 -11.00 4.36
CA GLU A 91 10.40 -9.89 5.28
C GLU A 91 9.33 -8.81 5.09
N LEU A 92 9.00 -8.12 6.17
CA LEU A 92 8.22 -6.87 6.17
C LEU A 92 9.04 -5.82 6.92
N ARG A 93 9.26 -4.67 6.27
CA ARG A 93 9.89 -3.51 6.89
C ARG A 93 8.90 -2.35 6.91
N VAL A 94 8.73 -1.73 8.06
CA VAL A 94 7.90 -0.54 8.25
C VAL A 94 8.81 0.60 8.64
N TYR A 95 8.76 1.68 7.87
CA TYR A 95 9.52 2.90 8.13
C TYR A 95 8.53 4.00 8.49
N HIS A 96 8.80 4.72 9.57
CA HIS A 96 8.03 5.89 9.98
C HIS A 96 8.99 7.04 10.27
N GLY A 97 8.56 8.26 9.98
CA GLY A 97 9.27 9.46 10.40
C GLY A 97 9.17 9.62 11.92
N VAL A 98 10.24 10.10 12.55
CA VAL A 98 10.18 10.71 13.87
C VAL A 98 10.50 12.17 13.62
N TYR A 99 9.53 13.04 13.85
CA TYR A 99 9.67 14.47 13.60
C TYR A 99 9.94 15.19 14.92
N GLU A 100 10.85 16.14 14.90
CA GLU A 100 11.18 16.97 16.06
C GLU A 100 10.05 17.99 16.36
N GLU A 101 10.03 18.51 17.59
CA GLU A 101 9.08 19.57 17.95
C GLU A 101 9.27 20.80 17.06
N GLY A 102 8.23 21.18 16.32
CA GLY A 102 8.25 22.31 15.39
C GLY A 102 8.86 22.01 14.01
N GLU A 103 9.23 20.77 13.72
CA GLU A 103 9.71 20.38 12.39
C GLU A 103 8.58 20.53 11.34
N TYR A 104 8.91 21.14 10.20
CA TYR A 104 7.99 21.23 9.08
C TYR A 104 7.76 19.84 8.47
N VAL A 105 6.58 19.29 8.73
CA VAL A 105 6.13 18.06 8.07
C VAL A 105 5.59 18.44 6.69
N PRO A 106 6.24 18.04 5.58
CA PRO A 106 5.74 18.35 4.26
C PRO A 106 4.32 17.79 4.10
N PHE A 107 3.42 18.62 3.59
CA PHE A 107 2.01 18.31 3.38
C PHE A 107 1.86 17.01 2.56
N THR A 108 1.26 15.98 3.16
CA THR A 108 1.14 14.63 2.58
C THR A 108 -0.31 14.25 2.28
N ASP A 109 -1.17 15.15 1.77
CA ASP A 109 -2.53 14.83 1.28
C ASP A 109 -3.40 13.97 2.27
N ALA A 110 -3.03 14.00 3.55
CA ALA A 110 -3.41 13.07 4.61
C ALA A 110 -4.36 13.71 5.64
N GLU A 111 -4.63 15.00 5.56
CA GLU A 111 -5.60 15.64 6.46
C GLU A 111 -6.98 15.78 5.79
N PRO A 112 -7.96 14.92 6.10
CA PRO A 112 -9.36 15.26 5.96
C PRO A 112 -9.75 15.78 7.34
N PHE A 113 -10.18 17.04 7.40
CA PHE A 113 -10.76 17.60 8.62
C PHE A 113 -9.74 17.79 9.76
N ALA A 114 -8.77 18.69 9.58
CA ALA A 114 -8.37 19.51 10.72
C ALA A 114 -9.64 20.25 11.17
N LEU A 115 -10.24 19.75 12.26
CA LEU A 115 -11.36 20.36 12.95
C LEU A 115 -10.93 21.79 13.33
N TYR A 116 -11.60 22.78 12.74
CA TYR A 116 -11.62 24.15 13.27
C TYR A 116 -12.27 24.15 14.66
#